data_AF-A0A7V9DQG4-F1
#
_entry.id   AF-A0A7V9DQG4-F1
#
_cell.length_a   1.000
_cell.length_b   1.000
_cell.length_c   1.000
_cell.angle_alpha   90.00
_cell.angle_beta   90.00
_cell.angle_gamma   90.00
#
_symmetry.space_group_name_H-M   'P 1'
#
loop_
_entity.id
_entity.type
_entity.pdbx_description
1 polymer ?
#
loop_
_entity_poly.entity_id
_entity_poly.type
_entity_poly.pdbx_seq_one_letter_code
_entity_poly.pdbx_strand_id
1 'polypeptide(L)'
;MSAQVLDLIGNTPVVDVSVLSPNPDVRIIAKLESQNPFGSVKDRIARAMIEHAEEAGQLSPGQTIIEPSSGNTGISLAAIARLKGYPIKILMPENVSIERRQMLEVFGAEIILTPGEEGSNGAVARAELLAAEHPEWCLLYQYGNDANPGAHYRTTGPEILRDVP
;
A
#
# COMPACT_ATOMS: atom_id res chain seq x y z
N MET A 1 -5.76 -26.68 2.67
CA MET A 1 -4.85 -25.71 2.02
C MET A 1 -4.31 -24.81 3.12
N SER A 2 -3.00 -24.56 3.15
CA SER A 2 -2.40 -23.63 4.12
C SER A 2 -2.79 -22.20 3.73
N ALA A 3 -3.22 -21.37 4.68
CA ALA A 3 -3.42 -19.95 4.43
C ALA A 3 -2.08 -19.29 4.05
N GLN A 4 -2.10 -18.42 3.04
CA GLN A 4 -0.98 -17.57 2.68
C GLN A 4 -1.08 -16.24 3.43
N VAL A 5 0.05 -15.55 3.63
CA VAL A 5 0.08 -14.26 4.34
C VAL A 5 -0.86 -13.21 3.71
N LEU A 6 -1.06 -13.26 2.38
CA LEU A 6 -1.97 -12.34 1.68
C LEU A 6 -3.45 -12.57 2.04
N ASP A 7 -3.82 -13.79 2.44
CA ASP A 7 -5.18 -14.13 2.88
C ASP A 7 -5.53 -13.47 4.22
N LEU A 8 -4.50 -13.04 4.98
CA LEU A 8 -4.65 -12.36 6.27
C LEU A 8 -4.82 -10.84 6.14
N ILE A 9 -4.79 -10.28 4.92
CA ILE A 9 -5.05 -8.86 4.68
C ILE A 9 -6.55 -8.59 4.79
N GLY A 10 -6.90 -7.67 5.70
CA GLY A 10 -8.27 -7.28 6.00
C GLY A 10 -8.86 -8.00 7.22
N ASN A 11 -10.20 -7.90 7.39
CA ASN A 11 -10.90 -8.39 8.57
C ASN A 11 -10.26 -7.97 9.90
N THR A 12 -9.77 -6.74 9.96
CA THR A 12 -9.06 -6.19 11.12
C THR A 12 -10.03 -5.98 12.28
N PRO A 13 -9.59 -6.10 13.53
CA PRO A 13 -10.48 -5.96 14.68
C PRO A 13 -10.97 -4.52 14.85
N VAL A 14 -12.17 -4.40 15.43
CA VAL A 14 -12.66 -3.14 16.00
C VAL A 14 -12.50 -3.19 17.52
N VAL A 15 -12.13 -2.05 18.12
CA VAL A 15 -11.96 -1.93 19.57
C VAL A 15 -12.72 -0.71 20.08
N ASP A 16 -13.47 -0.90 21.16
CA ASP A 16 -14.11 0.19 21.87
C ASP A 16 -13.07 0.99 22.67
N VAL A 17 -12.93 2.26 22.32
CA VAL A 17 -12.01 3.20 22.95
C VAL A 17 -12.77 4.38 23.54
N SER A 18 -14.04 4.19 23.91
CA SER A 18 -14.91 5.26 24.45
C SER A 18 -14.40 5.86 25.76
N VAL A 19 -13.47 5.18 26.45
CA VAL A 19 -12.73 5.73 27.60
C VAL A 19 -11.93 7.00 27.24
N LEU A 20 -11.60 7.22 25.96
CA LEU A 20 -10.94 8.42 25.46
C LEU A 20 -11.93 9.57 25.18
N SER A 21 -13.24 9.31 25.21
CA SER A 21 -14.26 10.33 24.96
C SER A 21 -14.40 11.27 26.16
N PRO A 22 -14.36 12.60 25.98
CA PRO A 22 -14.68 13.55 27.05
C PRO A 22 -16.18 13.59 27.36
N ASN A 23 -17.03 13.01 26.49
CA ASN A 23 -18.47 12.92 26.68
C ASN A 23 -18.87 11.44 26.88
N PRO A 24 -19.44 11.06 28.04
CA PRO A 24 -19.83 9.68 28.32
C PRO A 24 -20.94 9.15 27.39
N ASP A 25 -21.69 10.04 26.73
CA ASP A 25 -22.76 9.66 25.79
C ASP A 25 -22.25 9.43 24.36
N VAL A 26 -20.94 9.59 24.11
CA VAL A 26 -20.33 9.41 22.78
C VAL A 26 -19.45 8.17 22.76
N ARG A 27 -19.80 7.21 21.90
CA ARG A 27 -19.00 6.00 21.65
C ARG A 27 -17.93 6.27 20.61
N ILE A 28 -16.69 5.81 20.86
CA ILE A 28 -15.58 5.87 19.90
C ILE A 28 -15.10 4.44 19.63
N ILE A 29 -15.08 4.06 18.35
CA ILE A 29 -14.61 2.75 17.90
C ILE A 29 -13.39 2.92 17.00
N ALA A 30 -12.32 2.18 17.30
CA ALA A 30 -11.12 2.14 16.49
C ALA A 30 -11.09 0.89 15.61
N LYS A 31 -10.94 1.06 14.28
CA LYS A 31 -10.67 -0.02 13.33
C LYS A 31 -9.15 -0.20 13.19
N LEU A 32 -8.61 -1.30 13.70
CA LEU A 32 -7.16 -1.46 13.89
C LEU A 32 -6.45 -1.97 12.63
N GLU A 33 -6.29 -1.10 11.64
CA GLU A 33 -5.60 -1.42 10.38
C GLU A 33 -4.08 -1.69 10.52
N SER A 34 -3.50 -1.42 11.69
CA SER A 34 -2.13 -1.85 12.02
C SER A 34 -1.99 -3.37 12.19
N GLN A 35 -3.11 -4.10 12.29
CA GLN A 35 -3.14 -5.56 12.39
C GLN A 35 -3.10 -6.26 11.02
N ASN A 36 -3.00 -5.53 9.92
CA ASN A 36 -2.66 -6.16 8.64
C ASN A 36 -1.20 -6.69 8.68
N PRO A 37 -0.85 -7.71 7.87
CA PRO A 37 0.43 -8.42 7.96
C PRO A 37 1.69 -7.55 7.86
N PHE A 38 1.64 -6.46 7.08
CA PHE A 38 2.75 -5.51 6.91
C PHE A 38 2.51 -4.19 7.66
N GLY A 39 1.58 -4.23 8.62
CA GLY A 39 1.46 -3.24 9.69
C GLY A 39 0.64 -2.00 9.33
N SER A 40 -0.10 -2.01 8.22
CA SER A 40 -0.91 -0.83 7.85
C SER A 40 -2.11 -1.11 6.96
N VAL A 41 -3.00 -0.11 6.88
CA VAL A 41 -4.14 -0.08 5.95
C VAL A 41 -3.73 -0.22 4.48
N LYS A 42 -2.47 0.09 4.13
CA LYS A 42 -1.99 0.09 2.75
C LYS A 42 -1.85 -1.31 2.17
N ASP A 43 -1.82 -2.34 3.01
CA ASP A 43 -1.83 -3.74 2.58
C ASP A 43 -3.04 -4.05 1.70
N ARG A 44 -4.20 -3.47 2.04
CA ARG A 44 -5.44 -3.62 1.28
C ARG A 44 -5.31 -3.09 -0.14
N ILE A 45 -4.78 -1.88 -0.26
CA ILE A 45 -4.70 -1.19 -1.56
C ILE A 45 -3.56 -1.76 -2.40
N ALA A 46 -2.46 -2.16 -1.77
CA ALA A 46 -1.32 -2.78 -2.45
C ALA A 46 -1.72 -4.12 -3.07
N ARG A 47 -2.43 -4.98 -2.31
CA ARG A 47 -3.00 -6.23 -2.84
C ARG A 47 -3.95 -5.95 -3.99
N ALA A 48 -4.91 -5.05 -3.78
CA ALA A 48 -5.95 -4.76 -4.77
C ALA A 48 -5.39 -4.16 -6.07
N MET A 49 -4.40 -3.26 -6.02
CA MET A 49 -3.80 -2.67 -7.21
C MET A 49 -3.00 -3.71 -8.02
N ILE A 50 -2.23 -4.58 -7.34
CA ILE A 50 -1.49 -5.65 -8.02
C ILE A 50 -2.45 -6.65 -8.67
N GLU A 51 -3.43 -7.15 -7.92
CA GLU A 51 -4.43 -8.10 -8.45
C GLU A 51 -5.23 -7.48 -9.60
N HIS A 52 -5.62 -6.21 -9.49
CA HIS A 52 -6.31 -5.52 -10.58
C HIS A 52 -5.44 -5.41 -11.84
N ALA A 53 -4.15 -5.08 -11.70
CA ALA A 53 -3.23 -5.00 -12.84
C ALA A 53 -2.99 -6.37 -13.48
N GLU A 54 -2.92 -7.45 -12.67
CA GLU A 54 -2.83 -8.84 -13.16
C GLU A 54 -4.10 -9.23 -13.94
N GLU A 55 -5.28 -9.00 -13.37
CA GLU A 55 -6.57 -9.32 -13.98
C GLU A 55 -6.81 -8.54 -15.27
N ALA A 56 -6.36 -7.28 -15.33
CA ALA A 56 -6.45 -6.43 -16.51
C ALA A 56 -5.39 -6.74 -17.58
N GLY A 57 -4.44 -7.65 -17.30
CA GLY A 57 -3.31 -7.97 -18.18
C GLY A 57 -2.28 -6.84 -18.32
N GLN A 58 -2.32 -5.85 -17.41
CA GLN A 58 -1.38 -4.73 -17.36
C GLN A 58 -0.06 -5.10 -16.66
N LEU A 59 -0.11 -6.14 -15.81
CA LEU A 59 1.05 -6.68 -15.10
C LEU A 59 1.24 -8.16 -15.47
N SER A 60 2.37 -8.46 -16.13
CA SER A 60 2.76 -9.82 -16.53
C SER A 60 3.72 -10.46 -15.52
N PRO A 61 3.76 -11.80 -15.39
CA PRO A 61 4.66 -12.49 -14.45
C PRO A 61 6.12 -12.04 -14.57
N GLY A 62 6.72 -11.64 -13.43
CA GLY A 62 8.11 -11.17 -13.36
C GLY A 62 8.35 -9.75 -13.88
N GLN A 63 7.31 -9.04 -14.33
CA GLN A 63 7.41 -7.64 -14.75
C GLN A 63 7.74 -6.73 -13.57
N THR A 64 8.52 -5.68 -13.82
CA THR A 64 8.91 -4.71 -12.79
C THR A 64 7.75 -3.77 -12.47
N ILE A 65 7.46 -3.62 -11.19
CA ILE A 65 6.54 -2.59 -10.66
C ILE A 65 7.35 -1.32 -10.36
N ILE A 66 6.77 -0.16 -10.63
CA ILE A 66 7.30 1.15 -10.21
C ILE A 66 6.22 1.92 -9.45
N GLU A 67 6.54 2.52 -8.31
CA GLU A 67 5.59 3.32 -7.53
C GLU A 67 6.27 4.48 -6.78
N PRO A 68 5.72 5.70 -6.82
CA PRO A 68 6.12 6.78 -5.92
C PRO A 68 5.51 6.58 -4.53
N SER A 69 6.34 6.30 -3.53
CA SER A 69 5.90 6.22 -2.14
C SER A 69 7.06 6.30 -1.14
N SER A 70 6.96 7.24 -0.21
CA SER A 70 7.88 7.38 0.92
C SER A 70 7.45 6.66 2.20
N GLY A 71 6.34 5.92 2.18
CA GLY A 71 5.76 5.35 3.39
C GLY A 71 5.11 3.98 3.20
N ASN A 72 4.01 3.76 3.90
CA ASN A 72 3.38 2.46 4.05
C ASN A 72 2.99 1.80 2.72
N THR A 73 2.57 2.54 1.70
CA THR A 73 2.21 1.95 0.40
C THR A 73 3.41 1.25 -0.23
N GLY A 74 4.58 1.87 -0.19
CA GLY A 74 5.82 1.27 -0.70
C GLY A 74 6.19 -0.01 0.06
N ILE A 75 6.05 -0.01 1.39
CA ILE A 75 6.34 -1.19 2.23
C ILE A 75 5.39 -2.34 1.88
N SER A 76 4.08 -2.07 1.83
CA SER A 76 3.06 -3.05 1.49
C SER A 76 3.25 -3.59 0.07
N LEU A 77 3.49 -2.72 -0.92
CA LEU A 77 3.75 -3.14 -2.29
C LEU A 77 5.04 -3.96 -2.39
N ALA A 78 6.12 -3.56 -1.72
CA ALA A 78 7.38 -4.28 -1.76
C ALA A 78 7.23 -5.70 -1.19
N ALA A 79 6.53 -5.83 -0.07
CA ALA A 79 6.27 -7.13 0.54
C ALA A 79 5.41 -8.03 -0.36
N ILE A 80 4.32 -7.50 -0.93
CA ILE A 80 3.41 -8.27 -1.78
C ILE A 80 4.06 -8.60 -3.13
N ALA A 81 4.79 -7.66 -3.73
CA ALA A 81 5.56 -7.87 -4.96
C ALA A 81 6.56 -9.00 -4.78
N ARG A 82 7.32 -9.01 -3.67
CA ARG A 82 8.25 -10.10 -3.34
C ARG A 82 7.55 -11.46 -3.26
N LEU A 83 6.39 -11.52 -2.60
CA LEU A 83 5.61 -12.76 -2.44
C LEU A 83 5.04 -13.27 -3.77
N LYS A 84 4.71 -12.36 -4.69
CA LYS A 84 4.18 -12.68 -6.03
C LYS A 84 5.25 -12.79 -7.12
N GLY A 85 6.52 -12.51 -6.80
CA GLY A 85 7.64 -12.65 -7.72
C GLY A 85 7.87 -11.47 -8.66
N TYR A 86 7.44 -10.26 -8.29
CA TYR A 86 7.68 -9.03 -9.05
C TYR A 86 8.88 -8.27 -8.50
N PRO A 87 9.87 -7.90 -9.35
CA PRO A 87 10.80 -6.83 -9.03
C PRO A 87 10.04 -5.53 -8.79
N ILE A 88 10.52 -4.69 -7.88
CA ILE A 88 9.85 -3.42 -7.56
C ILE A 88 10.85 -2.29 -7.35
N LYS A 89 10.51 -1.13 -7.91
CA LYS A 89 11.24 0.13 -7.78
C LYS A 89 10.36 1.13 -7.03
N ILE A 90 10.87 1.70 -5.95
CA ILE A 90 10.15 2.68 -5.13
C ILE A 90 10.86 4.03 -5.21
N LEU A 91 10.12 5.06 -5.64
CA LEU A 91 10.62 6.42 -5.65
C LEU A 91 10.24 7.13 -4.35
N MET A 92 11.22 7.78 -3.73
CA MET A 92 10.97 8.61 -2.55
C MET A 92 11.94 9.79 -2.44
N PRO A 93 11.56 10.87 -1.74
CA PRO A 93 12.47 11.98 -1.45
C PRO A 93 13.63 11.57 -0.54
N GLU A 94 14.79 12.19 -0.71
CA GLU A 94 15.99 11.89 0.10
C GLU A 94 15.90 12.32 1.58
N ASN A 95 14.90 13.13 1.95
CA ASN A 95 14.66 13.55 3.34
C ASN A 95 13.80 12.55 4.14
N VAL A 96 13.40 11.43 3.53
CA VAL A 96 12.68 10.34 4.20
C VAL A 96 13.63 9.55 5.12
N SER A 97 13.11 9.17 6.29
CA SER A 97 13.88 8.49 7.34
C SER A 97 14.54 7.17 6.89
N ILE A 98 15.65 6.82 7.53
CA ILE A 98 16.44 5.63 7.17
C ILE A 98 15.65 4.34 7.45
N GLU A 99 14.85 4.30 8.51
CA GLU A 99 14.06 3.12 8.91
C GLU A 99 13.07 2.72 7.81
N ARG A 100 12.51 3.71 7.10
CA ARG A 100 11.60 3.46 5.97
C ARG A 100 12.34 2.85 4.76
N ARG A 101 13.58 3.28 4.50
CA ARG A 101 14.42 2.70 3.46
C ARG A 101 14.81 1.28 3.80
N GLN A 102 15.26 1.04 5.03
CA GLN A 102 15.61 -0.28 5.52
C GLN A 102 14.45 -1.27 5.36
N MET A 103 13.20 -0.84 5.63
CA MET A 103 12.07 -1.73 5.43
C MET A 103 11.80 -2.10 3.98
N LEU A 104 12.00 -1.17 3.06
CA LEU A 104 11.88 -1.44 1.62
C LEU A 104 12.98 -2.38 1.12
N GLU A 105 14.21 -2.17 1.59
CA GLU A 105 15.37 -3.02 1.27
C GLU A 105 15.19 -4.45 1.78
N VAL A 106 14.61 -4.65 2.98
CA VAL A 106 14.30 -5.99 3.51
C VAL A 106 13.37 -6.78 2.58
N PHE A 107 12.41 -6.11 1.95
CA PHE A 107 11.53 -6.74 0.96
C PHE A 107 12.16 -6.84 -0.43
N GLY A 108 13.35 -6.27 -0.64
CA GLY A 108 14.09 -6.33 -1.90
C GLY A 108 13.66 -5.27 -2.92
N ALA A 109 13.05 -4.18 -2.46
CA ALA A 109 12.76 -3.05 -3.33
C ALA A 109 14.04 -2.29 -3.70
N GLU A 110 14.14 -1.88 -4.96
CA GLU A 110 15.14 -0.91 -5.39
C GLU A 110 14.63 0.50 -5.08
N ILE A 111 15.44 1.30 -4.38
CA ILE A 111 15.06 2.66 -3.99
C ILE A 111 15.66 3.65 -4.98
N ILE A 112 14.81 4.48 -5.58
CA ILE A 112 15.22 5.61 -6.42
C ILE A 112 14.95 6.89 -5.65
N LEU A 113 16.02 7.58 -5.25
CA LEU A 113 15.90 8.84 -4.52
C LEU A 113 15.58 9.99 -5.47
N THR A 114 14.72 10.90 -4.99
CA THR A 114 14.37 12.16 -5.65
C THR A 114 14.74 13.35 -4.77
N PRO A 115 14.93 14.56 -5.34
CA PRO A 115 15.31 15.74 -4.57
C PRO A 115 14.35 16.00 -3.41
N GLY A 116 14.91 16.28 -2.23
CA GLY A 116 14.12 16.41 -1.00
C GLY A 116 13.15 17.58 -1.04
N GLU A 117 13.54 18.67 -1.69
CA GLU A 117 12.76 19.90 -1.87
C GLU A 117 11.51 19.74 -2.73
N GLU A 118 11.49 18.75 -3.63
CA GLU A 118 10.34 18.49 -4.50
C GLU A 118 9.27 17.61 -3.81
N GLY A 119 9.63 16.99 -2.69
CA GLY A 119 8.75 16.16 -1.88
C GLY A 119 8.06 15.04 -2.68
N SER A 120 6.87 14.62 -2.22
CA SER A 120 6.12 13.54 -2.88
C SER A 120 5.72 13.89 -4.32
N ASN A 121 5.52 15.18 -4.64
CA ASN A 121 5.14 15.59 -5.99
C ASN A 121 6.29 15.37 -6.98
N GLY A 122 7.54 15.65 -6.59
CA GLY A 122 8.72 15.32 -7.38
C GLY A 122 8.86 13.82 -7.60
N ALA A 123 8.64 13.02 -6.55
CA ALA A 123 8.64 11.56 -6.67
C ALA A 123 7.57 11.05 -7.65
N VAL A 124 6.36 11.61 -7.62
CA VAL A 124 5.27 11.28 -8.55
C VAL A 124 5.65 11.63 -9.98
N ALA A 125 6.06 12.88 -10.23
CA ALA A 125 6.43 13.33 -11.57
C ALA A 125 7.59 12.50 -12.14
N ARG A 126 8.58 12.16 -11.31
CA ARG A 126 9.71 11.31 -11.73
C ARG A 126 9.26 9.88 -12.03
N ALA A 127 8.32 9.33 -11.27
CA ALA A 127 7.79 7.98 -11.52
C ALA A 127 7.04 7.91 -12.85
N GLU A 128 6.21 8.92 -13.17
CA GLU A 128 5.51 9.02 -14.44
C GLU A 128 6.48 9.14 -15.62
N LEU A 129 7.52 9.97 -15.50
CA LEU A 129 8.57 10.09 -16.52
C LEU A 129 9.30 8.76 -16.74
N LEU A 130 9.72 8.09 -15.67
CA LEU A 130 10.42 6.81 -15.78
C LEU A 130 9.52 5.71 -16.36
N ALA A 131 8.24 5.67 -16.02
CA ALA A 131 7.29 4.74 -16.62
C ALA A 131 7.07 5.00 -18.12
N ALA A 132 7.15 6.27 -18.55
CA ALA A 132 7.09 6.62 -19.97
C ALA A 132 8.39 6.25 -20.73
N GLU A 133 9.55 6.37 -20.09
CA GLU A 133 10.85 5.97 -20.64
C GLU A 133 11.02 4.44 -20.67
N HIS A 134 10.39 3.73 -19.74
CA HIS A 134 10.44 2.28 -19.56
C HIS A 134 9.04 1.67 -19.67
N PRO A 135 8.48 1.54 -20.88
CA PRO A 135 7.14 0.99 -21.10
C PRO A 135 7.01 -0.48 -20.66
N GLU A 136 8.13 -1.17 -20.42
CA GLU A 136 8.14 -2.50 -19.83
C GLU A 136 7.89 -2.51 -18.31
N TRP A 137 7.90 -1.36 -17.63
CA TRP A 137 7.56 -1.25 -16.20
C TRP A 137 6.08 -0.95 -16.02
N CYS A 138 5.50 -1.50 -14.94
CA CYS A 138 4.11 -1.29 -14.58
C CYS A 138 4.03 -0.25 -13.46
N LEU A 139 3.53 0.96 -13.78
CA LEU A 139 3.22 1.99 -12.79
C LEU A 139 1.81 1.75 -12.24
N LEU A 140 1.70 1.40 -10.95
CA LEU A 140 0.40 1.11 -10.33
C LEU A 140 -0.39 2.38 -10.01
N TYR A 141 0.30 3.43 -9.58
CA TYR A 141 -0.21 4.77 -9.37
C TYR A 141 -1.35 4.89 -8.33
N GLN A 142 -1.02 4.77 -7.04
CA GLN A 142 -2.01 4.82 -5.95
C GLN A 142 -2.89 6.08 -5.94
N TYR A 143 -2.43 7.18 -6.55
CA TYR A 143 -3.12 8.46 -6.57
C TYR A 143 -4.25 8.55 -7.59
N GLY A 144 -4.26 7.70 -8.61
CA GLY A 144 -5.27 7.67 -9.67
C GLY A 144 -5.82 6.30 -10.00
N ASN A 145 -5.42 5.25 -9.28
CA ASN A 145 -5.89 3.89 -9.50
C ASN A 145 -7.17 3.59 -8.71
N ASP A 146 -8.28 3.34 -9.40
CA ASP A 146 -9.59 3.04 -8.80
C ASP A 146 -9.61 1.77 -7.94
N ALA A 147 -8.62 0.87 -8.09
CA ALA A 147 -8.49 -0.28 -7.20
C ALA A 147 -8.16 0.13 -5.76
N ASN A 148 -7.56 1.31 -5.53
CA ASN A 148 -7.31 1.86 -4.20
C ASN A 148 -8.63 2.16 -3.44
N PRO A 149 -9.49 3.12 -3.86
CA PRO A 149 -10.78 3.31 -3.21
C PRO A 149 -11.68 2.07 -3.30
N GLY A 150 -11.58 1.31 -4.40
CA GLY A 150 -12.29 0.05 -4.57
C GLY A 150 -11.96 -1.01 -3.51
N ALA A 151 -10.72 -1.08 -3.04
CA ALA A 151 -10.31 -1.98 -1.97
C ALA A 151 -11.09 -1.70 -0.68
N HIS A 152 -11.23 -0.42 -0.32
CA HIS A 152 -11.97 0.00 0.87
C HIS A 152 -13.47 -0.18 0.70
N TYR A 153 -14.01 0.14 -0.47
CA TYR A 153 -15.42 -0.05 -0.77
C TYR A 153 -15.84 -1.53 -0.67
N ARG A 154 -15.02 -2.44 -1.17
CA ARG A 154 -15.31 -3.89 -1.15
C ARG A 154 -15.02 -4.56 0.19
N THR A 155 -14.14 -3.99 1.03
CA THR A 155 -13.68 -4.65 2.26
C THR A 155 -13.84 -3.80 3.51
N THR A 156 -13.09 -2.71 3.64
CA THR A 156 -13.08 -1.87 4.85
C THR A 156 -14.48 -1.37 5.23
N GLY A 157 -15.26 -0.86 4.27
CA GLY A 157 -16.62 -0.38 4.51
C GLY A 157 -17.56 -1.50 5.00
N PRO A 158 -17.69 -2.61 4.26
CA PRO A 158 -18.48 -3.77 4.69
C PRO A 158 -18.07 -4.35 6.03
N GLU A 159 -16.76 -4.39 6.34
CA GLU A 159 -16.30 -4.83 7.65
C GLU A 159 -16.76 -3.89 8.77
N ILE A 160 -16.65 -2.58 8.57
CA ILE A 160 -17.13 -1.59 9.56
C ILE A 160 -18.64 -1.72 9.74
N LEU A 161 -19.42 -1.81 8.65
CA LEU A 161 -20.87 -1.96 8.72
C LEU A 161 -21.30 -3.24 9.45
N ARG A 162 -20.58 -4.35 9.23
CA ARG A 162 -20.83 -5.63 9.90
C ARG A 162 -20.55 -5.54 11.40
N ASP A 163 -19.44 -4.90 11.78
CA ASP A 163 -18.95 -4.90 13.16
C ASP A 163 -19.52 -3.74 14.02
N VAL A 164 -19.98 -2.67 13.37
CA VAL A 164 -20.52 -1.44 13.98
C VAL A 164 -21.78 -1.00 13.22
N PRO A 165 -22.92 -1.71 13.42
CA PRO A 165 -24.16 -1.42 12.73
C PRO A 165 -24.86 -0.13 13.21
#